data_AF-A0A8H6HAJ9-F1
#
_entry.id   AF-A0A8H6HAJ9-F1
#
_cell.length_a   1.000
_cell.length_b   1.000
_cell.length_c   1.000
_cell.angle_alpha   90.00
_cell.angle_beta   90.00
_cell.angle_gamma   90.00
#
_symmetry.space_group_name_H-M   'P 1'
#
loop_
_entity.id
_entity.type
_entity.pdbx_description
1 polymer ?
#
loop_
_entity_poly.entity_id
_entity_poly.type
_entity_poly.pdbx_seq_one_letter_code
_entity_poly.pdbx_strand_id
1 'polypeptide(L)'
;MVSKTAGSNGKHGAITETSFISAASYLSLQVYQHTTGSMFTHYSDSTSLLGTNQYAHLPPLHFLMVLPKNSVTVGSDGSLRLDDEHLRYFSFFKTQEAHFREARKASKATGKNKL
;
A
#
# COMPACT_ATOMS: atom_id res chain seq x y z
N MET A 1 3.70 -23.93 12.45
CA MET A 1 2.60 -24.30 13.38
C MET A 1 2.12 -23.03 14.05
N VAL A 2 0.93 -22.53 13.72
CA VAL A 2 0.36 -21.33 14.37
C VAL A 2 -0.49 -21.81 15.54
N SER A 3 0.05 -21.67 16.75
CA SER A 3 -0.69 -21.97 17.98
C SER A 3 -1.81 -20.94 18.15
N LYS A 4 -3.06 -21.42 18.12
CA LYS A 4 -4.24 -20.64 18.48
C LYS A 4 -4.23 -20.41 19.99
N THR A 5 -3.76 -19.26 20.43
CA THR A 5 -4.08 -18.73 21.76
C THR A 5 -5.18 -17.70 21.60
N ALA A 6 -6.42 -18.12 21.81
CA ALA A 6 -7.52 -17.21 22.09
C ALA A 6 -7.25 -16.59 23.48
N GLY A 7 -6.73 -15.37 23.49
CA GLY A 7 -6.40 -14.62 24.70
C GLY A 7 -6.71 -13.15 24.49
N SER A 8 -7.67 -12.67 25.28
CA SER A 8 -8.13 -11.28 25.42
C SER A 8 -6.98 -10.25 25.36
N ASN A 9 -7.06 -9.33 24.39
CA ASN A 9 -6.33 -8.06 24.27
C ASN A 9 -4.79 -8.04 24.46
N GLY A 10 -4.07 -7.59 23.42
CA GLY A 10 -3.10 -6.51 23.65
C GLY A 10 -1.62 -6.77 23.41
N LYS A 11 -1.21 -7.70 22.54
CA LYS A 11 0.14 -7.65 21.95
C LYS A 11 0.05 -7.41 20.45
N HIS A 12 -0.33 -6.18 20.08
CA HIS A 12 -0.11 -5.67 18.72
C HIS A 12 1.39 -5.38 18.59
N GLY A 13 2.19 -6.41 18.37
CA GLY A 13 3.60 -6.26 18.03
C GLY A 13 3.75 -5.98 16.53
N ALA A 14 4.72 -5.16 16.16
CA ALA A 14 5.10 -5.04 14.76
C ALA A 14 5.68 -6.37 14.30
N ILE A 15 4.99 -7.05 13.38
CA ILE A 15 5.50 -8.23 12.69
C ILE A 15 6.21 -7.71 11.45
N THR A 16 7.54 -7.72 11.45
CA THR A 16 8.37 -7.20 10.36
C THR A 16 8.51 -8.20 9.20
N GLU A 17 8.30 -9.50 9.45
CA GLU A 17 8.35 -10.55 8.44
C GLU A 17 7.20 -11.53 8.61
N THR A 18 6.49 -11.84 7.52
CA THR A 18 5.47 -12.90 7.49
C THR A 18 5.42 -13.54 6.10
N SER A 19 5.30 -14.87 6.06
CA SER A 19 5.09 -15.63 4.83
C SER A 19 3.62 -15.67 4.40
N PHE A 20 2.69 -15.26 5.27
CA PHE A 20 1.24 -15.27 4.99
C PHE A 20 0.56 -14.01 5.55
N ILE A 21 -0.09 -13.25 4.67
CA ILE A 21 -0.87 -12.05 5.00
C ILE A 21 -2.33 -12.45 5.25
N SER A 22 -2.59 -13.49 6.04
CA SER A 22 -3.97 -13.90 6.36
C SER A 22 -4.50 -13.30 7.66
N ALA A 23 -3.63 -12.69 8.48
CA ALA A 23 -3.98 -12.20 9.83
C ALA A 23 -3.28 -10.90 10.26
N ALA A 24 -2.74 -10.10 9.33
CA ALA A 24 -2.18 -8.80 9.69
C ALA A 24 -3.31 -7.76 9.77
N SER A 25 -3.65 -7.21 10.94
CA SER A 25 -4.76 -6.24 11.04
C SER A 25 -4.46 -4.90 10.32
N TYR A 26 -3.18 -4.51 10.27
CA TYR A 26 -2.68 -3.29 9.63
C TYR A 26 -1.27 -3.51 9.08
N LEU A 27 -1.05 -3.14 7.82
CA LEU A 27 0.26 -3.16 7.18
C LEU A 27 0.83 -1.75 7.12
N SER A 28 1.98 -1.52 7.74
CA SER A 28 2.72 -0.26 7.63
C SER A 28 3.61 -0.34 6.39
N LEU A 29 3.32 0.49 5.39
CA LEU A 29 4.00 0.46 4.11
C LEU A 29 4.59 1.84 3.80
N GLN A 30 5.80 1.87 3.27
CA GLN A 30 6.39 3.09 2.73
C GLN A 30 5.63 3.49 1.46
N VAL A 31 5.26 4.76 1.36
CA VAL A 31 4.54 5.31 0.23
C VAL A 31 5.53 5.86 -0.78
N TYR A 32 5.34 5.49 -2.04
CA TYR A 32 6.06 6.05 -3.16
C TYR A 32 5.10 6.84 -4.05
N GLN A 33 5.52 8.02 -4.49
CA GLN A 33 4.73 8.90 -5.35
C GLN A 33 5.22 8.80 -6.79
N HIS A 34 4.29 8.59 -7.72
CA HIS A 34 4.59 8.63 -9.15
C HIS A 34 5.03 10.05 -9.56
N THR A 35 6.16 10.15 -10.25
CA THR A 35 6.71 11.43 -10.73
C THR A 35 6.52 11.57 -12.23
N THR A 36 7.30 10.83 -13.02
CA THR A 36 7.20 10.83 -14.48
C THR A 36 7.58 9.47 -15.05
N GLY A 37 6.98 9.12 -16.19
CA GLY A 37 7.22 7.84 -16.85
C GLY A 37 7.07 6.66 -15.88
N SER A 38 8.10 5.84 -15.77
CA SER A 38 8.16 4.68 -14.88
C SER A 38 8.73 4.97 -13.49
N MET A 39 9.00 6.23 -13.15
CA MET A 39 9.70 6.62 -11.92
C MET A 39 8.74 6.95 -10.78
N PHE A 40 9.13 6.52 -9.59
CA PHE A 40 8.44 6.77 -8.34
C PHE A 40 9.44 7.20 -7.27
N THR A 41 9.13 8.26 -6.53
CA THR A 41 9.98 8.82 -5.47
C THR A 41 9.48 8.42 -4.09
N HIS A 42 10.39 8.20 -3.13
CA HIS A 42 10.09 8.01 -1.72
C HIS A 42 9.74 9.31 -0.98
N TYR A 43 10.08 10.47 -1.56
CA TYR A 43 9.69 11.77 -1.03
C TYR A 43 8.40 12.24 -1.69
N SER A 44 7.28 12.01 -1.02
CA SER A 44 6.00 12.59 -1.43
C SER A 44 6.04 14.12 -1.39
N ASP A 45 5.13 14.78 -2.10
CA ASP A 45 4.97 16.24 -2.01
C ASP A 45 4.83 16.70 -0.55
N SER A 46 4.14 15.91 0.27
CA SER A 46 3.88 16.21 1.69
C SER A 46 5.11 16.13 2.60
N THR A 47 6.14 15.39 2.20
CA THR A 47 7.35 15.16 3.01
C THR A 47 8.63 15.67 2.36
N SER A 48 8.53 16.17 1.12
CA SER A 48 9.65 16.69 0.32
C SER A 48 10.46 17.76 1.04
N LEU A 49 9.79 18.68 1.74
CA LEU A 49 10.44 19.78 2.48
C LEU A 49 11.39 19.28 3.59
N LEU A 50 11.03 18.16 4.23
CA LEU A 50 11.79 17.61 5.37
C LEU A 50 12.72 16.47 4.95
N GLY A 51 12.65 16.01 3.70
CA GLY A 51 13.41 14.85 3.23
C GLY A 51 13.07 13.57 3.99
N THR A 52 11.81 13.41 4.42
CA THR A 52 11.36 12.24 5.19
C THR A 52 10.51 11.28 4.36
N ASN A 53 10.60 9.98 4.67
CA ASN A 53 9.75 8.97 4.04
C ASN A 53 8.32 9.09 4.56
N GLN A 54 7.35 8.95 3.66
CA GLN A 54 5.96 8.81 4.05
C GLN A 54 5.63 7.34 4.26
N TYR A 55 4.87 7.05 5.32
CA TYR A 55 4.33 5.72 5.59
C TYR A 55 2.80 5.77 5.68
N ALA A 56 2.15 4.70 5.27
CA ALA A 56 0.70 4.53 5.37
C ALA A 56 0.36 3.19 6.02
N HIS A 57 -0.68 3.19 6.85
CA HIS A 57 -1.28 1.97 7.37
C HIS A 57 -2.42 1.52 6.45
N LEU A 58 -2.22 0.40 5.78
CA LEU A 58 -3.20 -0.17 4.89
C LEU A 58 -3.88 -1.39 5.55
N PRO A 59 -5.22 -1.40 5.66
CA PRO A 59 -5.97 -2.61 5.96
C PRO A 59 -5.71 -3.68 4.88
N PRO A 60 -5.71 -4.97 5.23
CA PRO A 60 -5.45 -6.06 4.28
C PRO A 60 -6.37 -6.10 3.07
N LEU A 61 -7.56 -5.52 3.15
CA LEU A 61 -8.53 -5.54 2.06
C LEU A 61 -8.36 -4.37 1.08
N HIS A 62 -7.34 -3.53 1.27
CA HIS A 62 -7.19 -2.27 0.53
C HIS A 62 -6.06 -2.29 -0.52
N PHE A 63 -5.40 -3.41 -0.76
CA PHE A 63 -4.44 -3.52 -1.87
C PHE A 63 -5.14 -4.04 -3.13
N LEU A 64 -4.83 -3.44 -4.28
CA LEU A 64 -5.40 -3.83 -5.58
C LEU A 64 -4.57 -4.92 -6.26
N MET A 65 -3.26 -4.88 -6.08
CA MET A 65 -2.30 -5.72 -6.78
C MET A 65 -1.03 -5.85 -5.96
N VAL A 66 -0.39 -7.02 -6.04
CA VAL A 66 0.97 -7.25 -5.56
C VAL A 66 1.89 -7.24 -6.77
N LEU A 67 2.94 -6.42 -6.72
CA LEU A 67 3.94 -6.35 -7.78
C LEU A 67 4.96 -7.49 -7.62
N PRO A 68 5.31 -8.21 -8.70
CA PRO A 68 6.42 -9.15 -8.70
C PRO A 68 7.74 -8.46 -8.34
N LYS A 69 8.65 -9.17 -7.65
CA LYS A 69 9.95 -8.59 -7.25
C LYS A 69 10.75 -8.07 -8.45
N ASN A 70 10.68 -8.75 -9.58
CA ASN A 70 11.39 -8.40 -10.81
C ASN A 70 10.76 -7.25 -11.60
N SER A 71 9.55 -6.81 -11.23
CA SER A 71 8.90 -5.69 -11.91
C SER A 71 9.33 -4.32 -11.38
N VAL A 72 10.13 -4.29 -10.31
CA VAL A 72 10.58 -3.07 -9.63
C VAL A 72 12.10 -3.08 -9.54
N THR A 73 12.71 -2.00 -10.03
CA THR A 73 14.14 -1.71 -9.82
C THR A 73 14.27 -0.59 -8.80
N VAL A 74 15.15 -0.76 -7.81
CA VAL A 74 15.47 0.27 -6.81
C VAL A 74 16.71 1.02 -7.27
N GLY A 75 16.59 2.34 -7.45
CA GLY A 75 17.69 3.24 -7.76
C GLY A 75 18.59 3.49 -6.55
N SER A 76 19.80 3.98 -6.78
CA SER A 76 20.78 4.29 -5.72
C SER A 76 20.32 5.40 -4.77
N ASP A 77 19.41 6.26 -5.23
CA ASP A 77 18.79 7.34 -4.48
C ASP A 77 17.56 6.89 -3.67
N GLY A 78 17.18 5.60 -3.76
CA GLY A 78 15.97 5.06 -3.16
C GLY A 78 14.72 5.22 -4.02
N SER A 79 14.81 5.84 -5.21
CA SER A 79 13.70 5.88 -6.16
C SER A 79 13.38 4.50 -6.70
N LEU A 80 12.14 4.28 -7.12
CA LEU A 80 11.71 3.05 -7.76
C LEU A 80 11.46 3.29 -9.24
N ARG A 81 11.84 2.31 -10.05
CA ARG A 81 11.50 2.22 -11.46
C ARG A 81 10.66 0.98 -11.70
N LEU A 82 9.46 1.19 -12.24
CA LEU A 82 8.54 0.13 -12.62
C LEU A 82 8.84 -0.34 -14.06
N ASP A 83 8.63 -1.61 -14.36
CA ASP A 83 8.70 -2.07 -15.76
C ASP A 83 7.53 -1.56 -16.60
N ASP A 84 7.60 -1.76 -17.91
CA ASP A 84 6.60 -1.25 -18.86
C ASP A 84 5.24 -1.94 -18.71
N GLU A 85 5.20 -3.22 -18.35
CA GLU A 85 3.95 -3.96 -18.17
C GLU A 85 3.16 -3.42 -16.98
N HIS A 86 3.82 -3.29 -15.84
CA HIS A 86 3.20 -2.84 -14.60
C HIS A 86 2.95 -1.33 -14.61
N LEU A 87 3.75 -0.56 -15.36
CA LEU A 87 3.44 0.83 -15.64
C LEU A 87 2.10 0.96 -16.38
N ARG A 88 1.79 0.07 -17.34
CA ARG A 88 0.49 0.08 -18.03
C ARG A 88 -0.66 -0.18 -17.06
N TYR A 89 -0.51 -1.14 -16.13
CA TYR A 89 -1.52 -1.37 -15.09
C TYR A 89 -1.69 -0.14 -14.20
N PHE A 90 -0.59 0.47 -13.76
CA PHE A 90 -0.64 1.70 -12.97
C PHE A 90 -1.36 2.83 -13.70
N SER A 91 -1.00 3.09 -14.96
CA SER A 91 -1.66 4.11 -15.79
C SER A 91 -3.15 3.82 -15.94
N PHE A 92 -3.53 2.57 -16.19
CA PHE A 92 -4.93 2.17 -16.24
C PHE A 92 -5.65 2.48 -14.93
N PHE A 93 -5.12 2.05 -13.78
CA PHE A 93 -5.72 2.34 -12.47
C PHE A 93 -5.79 3.84 -12.18
N LYS A 94 -4.81 4.61 -12.65
CA LYS A 94 -4.81 6.07 -12.50
C LYS A 94 -5.97 6.72 -13.26
N THR A 95 -6.32 6.22 -14.45
CA THR A 95 -7.53 6.69 -15.17
C THR A 95 -8.82 6.42 -14.40
N GLN A 96 -8.84 5.38 -13.56
CA GLN A 96 -10.00 4.97 -12.77
C GLN A 96 -10.04 5.63 -11.38
N GLU A 97 -9.13 6.57 -11.08
CA GLU A 97 -9.01 7.16 -9.74
C GLU A 97 -10.31 7.78 -9.23
N ALA A 98 -11.06 8.49 -10.09
CA ALA A 98 -12.34 9.07 -9.72
C ALA A 98 -13.35 8.00 -9.29
N HIS A 99 -13.44 6.90 -10.03
CA HIS A 99 -14.30 5.77 -9.69
C HIS A 99 -13.87 5.11 -8.37
N PHE A 100 -12.56 4.94 -8.14
CA PHE A 100 -12.06 4.43 -6.86
C PHE A 100 -12.39 5.34 -5.68
N ARG A 101 -12.31 6.66 -5.87
CA ARG A 101 -12.70 7.64 -4.83
C ARG A 101 -14.17 7.51 -4.47
N GLU A 102 -15.05 7.40 -5.46
CA GLU A 102 -16.48 7.22 -5.22
C GLU A 102 -16.80 5.85 -4.61
N ALA A 103 -16.22 4.76 -5.11
CA ALA A 103 -16.37 3.43 -4.53
C ALA A 103 -15.93 3.38 -3.06
N ARG A 104 -14.83 4.08 -2.72
CA ARG A 104 -14.35 4.20 -1.33
C ARG A 104 -15.32 4.98 -0.44
N LYS A 105 -15.92 6.06 -0.94
CA LYS A 105 -16.97 6.80 -0.21
C LYS A 105 -18.19 5.91 0.02
N ALA A 106 -18.65 5.19 -1.01
CA ALA A 106 -19.78 4.28 -0.93
C ALA A 106 -19.54 3.14 0.08
N SER A 107 -18.38 2.48 0.02
CA SER A 107 -18.00 1.41 0.95
C SER A 107 -18.04 1.87 2.42
N LYS A 108 -17.52 3.08 2.70
CA LYS A 108 -17.59 3.67 4.04
C LYS A 108 -19.02 3.97 4.49
N ALA A 109 -19.89 4.38 3.57
CA ALA A 109 -21.31 4.62 3.87
C ALA A 109 -22.04 3.31 4.16
N THR A 110 -21.77 2.23 3.42
CA THR A 110 -22.36 0.91 3.66
C THR A 110 -21.96 0.33 5.02
N GLY A 111 -20.73 0.58 5.48
CA GLY A 111 -20.26 0.19 6.81
C GLY A 111 -20.95 0.90 7.97
N LYS A 112 -21.59 2.06 7.73
CA LYS A 112 -22.38 2.78 8.75
C LYS A 112 -23.83 2.28 8.86
N ASN A 113 -24.31 1.51 7.88
CA ASN A 113 -25.68 1.00 7.83
C ASN A 113 -25.79 -0.49 8.20
N LYS A 114 -24.73 -1.10 8.76
CA LYS A 114 -24.79 -2.45 9.33
C LYS A 114 -24.78 -2.35 10.86
N LEU A 115 -25.99 -2.49 11.43
CA LEU A 115 -26.38 -2.76 12.84
C LEU A 115 -25.73 -1.90 13.94
#